data_AF-Q96YG4-F1
#
_entry.id   AF-Q96YG4-F1
#
_cell.length_a   1.000
_cell.length_b   1.000
_cell.length_c   1.000
_cell.angle_alpha   90.00
_cell.angle_beta   90.00
_cell.angle_gamma   90.00
#
_symmetry.space_group_name_H-M   'P 1'
#
loop_
_entity.id
_entity.type
_entity.pdbx_description
1 polymer ?
#
loop_
_entity_poly.entity_id
_entity_poly.type
_entity_poly.pdbx_seq_one_letter_code
_entity_poly.pdbx_strand_id
1 'polypeptide(L)'
;MKILAIFLIIFLAITPLITLSLSSSAFTVSYPMGMSFYSLFSTYFTTEVMGVINITSMNIGSSYLPNGQYLTTGNASLQLNAMIDGLYWAQDVILFHQISNNEFKATLVLNLWNLTGPFTIPVNGSVTTYQGLGVICYQGPSFIVTLPTSIVLFMIDNSTLYFGYNIDNKSGIFYKIPLSGEFEIGGLSIAGIPNDVEFVFGGPGGGSVVDMQVEGTMNIYFMQSGKLSLVPYAYSIGFDTAESVVGVRSLANLTNLWKPNTILSSGSDDAIVLWPVKPEISTLQRNSTVYVNISFNGKPLSNQKIVIEDLGLTGLVPISVNYTNDSGYVVFNNISSPLYVVYYPGNFTLSSDYIVSSPIINSILTHVKSIYDSMVSFLKSYNFKKSISSFFNNIHSATYSESTSVNYLILIYILGFSVGIVISALLIRFKL
;
A
#
# COMPACT_ATOMS: atom_id res chain seq x y z
N MET A 1 -38.32 19.55 -51.84
CA MET A 1 -37.06 19.43 -51.06
C MET A 1 -36.99 20.30 -49.81
N LYS A 2 -37.65 21.48 -49.70
CA LYS A 2 -37.53 22.35 -48.50
C LYS A 2 -38.50 22.03 -47.34
N ILE A 3 -39.61 21.32 -47.58
CA ILE A 3 -40.61 20.98 -46.55
C ILE A 3 -40.19 19.75 -45.72
N LEU A 4 -39.51 18.76 -46.33
CA LEU A 4 -39.04 17.56 -45.64
C LEU A 4 -37.94 17.87 -44.61
N ALA A 5 -37.07 18.84 -44.89
CA ALA A 5 -36.03 19.30 -43.96
C ALA A 5 -36.62 20.01 -42.75
N ILE A 6 -37.69 20.80 -42.94
CA ILE A 6 -38.40 21.48 -41.84
C ILE A 6 -39.13 20.47 -40.97
N PHE A 7 -39.77 19.46 -41.57
CA PHE A 7 -40.40 18.37 -40.81
C PHE A 7 -39.39 17.55 -40.01
N LEU A 8 -38.19 17.30 -40.54
CA LEU A 8 -37.13 16.57 -39.83
C LEU A 8 -36.59 17.37 -38.63
N ILE A 9 -36.42 18.69 -38.79
CA ILE A 9 -35.97 19.59 -37.71
C ILE A 9 -37.05 19.69 -36.61
N ILE A 10 -38.33 19.74 -36.99
CA ILE A 10 -39.44 19.75 -36.03
C ILE A 10 -39.57 18.38 -35.33
N PHE A 11 -39.35 17.26 -36.02
CA PHE A 11 -39.37 15.92 -35.43
C PHE A 11 -38.19 15.69 -34.45
N LEU A 12 -37.01 16.27 -34.75
CA LEU A 12 -35.86 16.30 -33.83
C LEU A 12 -36.07 17.25 -32.64
N ALA A 13 -36.90 18.29 -32.78
CA ALA A 13 -37.20 19.24 -31.71
C ALA A 13 -38.33 18.80 -30.76
N ILE A 14 -39.18 17.84 -31.18
CA ILE A 14 -40.35 17.37 -30.41
C ILE A 14 -40.20 15.93 -29.93
N THR A 15 -39.08 15.25 -30.23
CA THR A 15 -38.77 14.01 -29.51
C THR A 15 -38.52 14.39 -28.04
N PRO A 16 -39.34 13.89 -27.09
CA PRO A 16 -39.06 14.13 -25.69
C PRO A 16 -37.67 13.54 -25.46
N LEU A 17 -36.80 14.34 -24.84
CA LEU A 17 -35.58 13.86 -24.20
C LEU A 17 -35.99 12.76 -23.21
N ILE A 18 -36.16 11.54 -23.71
CA ILE A 18 -35.84 10.34 -22.95
C ILE A 18 -34.31 10.34 -22.96
N THR A 19 -33.75 11.27 -22.18
CA THR A 19 -32.51 10.99 -21.51
C THR A 19 -32.87 9.83 -20.59
N LEU A 20 -32.64 8.61 -21.08
CA LEU A 20 -32.16 7.58 -20.21
C LEU A 20 -30.96 8.24 -19.52
N SER A 21 -31.19 8.72 -18.29
CA SER A 21 -30.14 8.94 -17.33
C SER A 21 -29.51 7.58 -17.09
N LEU A 22 -28.70 7.12 -18.06
CA LEU A 22 -27.52 6.37 -17.73
C LEU A 22 -26.78 7.29 -16.78
N SER A 23 -27.02 7.06 -15.51
CA SER A 23 -26.22 7.58 -14.43
C SER A 23 -24.88 6.90 -14.64
N SER A 24 -24.09 7.43 -15.57
CA SER A 24 -22.65 7.27 -15.50
C SER A 24 -22.29 8.02 -14.23
N SER A 25 -22.32 7.31 -13.09
CA SER A 25 -21.58 7.77 -11.92
C SER A 25 -20.19 8.08 -12.47
N ALA A 26 -19.81 9.36 -12.44
CA ALA A 26 -18.44 9.72 -12.75
C ALA A 26 -17.56 8.76 -11.94
N PHE A 27 -16.76 7.93 -12.62
CA PHE A 27 -15.92 6.93 -11.97
C PHE A 27 -15.05 7.68 -10.96
N THR A 28 -15.47 7.64 -9.70
CA THR A 28 -14.67 8.12 -8.59
C THR A 28 -13.52 7.13 -8.54
N VAL A 29 -12.29 7.65 -8.63
CA VAL A 29 -11.10 6.79 -8.52
C VAL A 29 -11.21 6.10 -7.17
N SER A 30 -11.23 4.77 -7.19
CA SER A 30 -11.46 3.93 -6.01
C SER A 30 -10.44 2.83 -5.92
N TYR A 31 -10.03 2.55 -4.69
CA TYR A 31 -8.94 1.64 -4.34
C TYR A 31 -9.44 0.53 -3.38
N PRO A 32 -8.75 -0.61 -3.33
CA PRO A 32 -8.87 -1.51 -2.19
C PRO A 32 -8.31 -0.78 -0.96
N MET A 33 -9.11 -0.57 0.09
CA MET A 33 -8.71 0.27 1.23
C MET A 33 -8.43 -0.56 2.48
N GLY A 34 -7.33 -0.27 3.17
CA GLY A 34 -6.95 -0.95 4.40
C GLY A 34 -5.50 -0.70 4.74
N MET A 35 -4.70 -1.75 4.70
CA MET A 35 -3.25 -1.67 4.84
C MET A 35 -2.59 -2.55 3.78
N SER A 36 -1.44 -2.14 3.27
CA SER A 36 -0.53 -3.01 2.54
C SER A 36 0.92 -2.73 2.88
N PHE A 37 1.80 -3.67 2.59
CA PHE A 37 3.24 -3.53 2.69
C PHE A 37 3.89 -4.03 1.40
N TYR A 38 4.56 -3.09 0.73
CA TYR A 38 5.38 -3.34 -0.43
C TYR A 38 6.78 -2.77 -0.19
N SER A 39 7.81 -3.59 -0.39
CA SER A 39 9.19 -3.15 -0.20
C SER A 39 9.82 -2.66 -1.50
N LEU A 40 10.25 -1.39 -1.51
CA LEU A 40 10.85 -0.75 -2.69
C LEU A 40 12.32 -1.11 -2.92
N PHE A 41 13.04 -1.52 -1.88
CA PHE A 41 14.51 -1.61 -1.90
C PHE A 41 15.06 -3.01 -1.63
N SER A 42 14.25 -3.89 -1.05
CA SER A 42 14.64 -5.23 -0.67
C SER A 42 13.49 -6.21 -0.89
N THR A 43 13.80 -7.46 -1.15
CA THR A 43 12.80 -8.54 -1.12
C THR A 43 12.85 -9.22 0.23
N TYR A 44 11.71 -9.38 0.86
CA TYR A 44 11.52 -10.18 2.07
C TYR A 44 10.93 -11.53 1.67
N PHE A 45 11.41 -12.58 2.30
CA PHE A 45 10.84 -13.92 2.21
C PHE A 45 10.36 -14.32 3.60
N THR A 46 9.13 -14.81 3.70
CA THR A 46 8.49 -15.20 4.96
C THR A 46 7.63 -16.43 4.76
N THR A 47 7.52 -17.26 5.79
CA THR A 47 6.67 -18.46 5.78
C THR A 47 5.28 -18.20 6.35
N GLU A 48 5.03 -17.01 6.90
CA GLU A 48 3.71 -16.67 7.45
C GLU A 48 3.43 -15.18 7.27
N VAL A 49 2.19 -14.88 6.88
CA VAL A 49 1.61 -13.54 6.82
C VAL A 49 0.26 -13.54 7.53
N MET A 50 -0.07 -12.45 8.21
CA MET A 50 -1.25 -12.34 9.05
C MET A 50 -1.84 -10.93 9.00
N GLY A 51 -3.14 -10.84 8.74
CA GLY A 51 -3.94 -9.62 8.86
C GLY A 51 -4.78 -9.68 10.14
N VAL A 52 -4.76 -8.61 10.94
CA VAL A 52 -5.57 -8.47 12.15
C VAL A 52 -6.41 -7.20 12.05
N ILE A 53 -7.72 -7.30 12.26
CA ILE A 53 -8.64 -6.16 12.28
C ILE A 53 -9.59 -6.27 13.47
N ASN A 54 -9.86 -5.13 14.11
CA ASN A 54 -10.94 -4.96 15.07
C ASN A 54 -11.95 -3.99 14.48
N ILE A 55 -13.17 -4.45 14.22
CA ILE A 55 -14.23 -3.65 13.60
C ILE A 55 -15.21 -3.22 14.69
N THR A 56 -15.44 -1.92 14.84
CA THR A 56 -16.40 -1.37 15.79
C THR A 56 -17.75 -1.11 15.14
N SER A 57 -17.76 -0.62 13.90
CA SER A 57 -18.97 -0.41 13.12
C SER A 57 -18.68 -0.66 11.63
N MET A 58 -19.68 -1.14 10.90
CA MET A 58 -19.58 -1.38 9.46
C MET A 58 -20.96 -1.23 8.82
N ASN A 59 -21.00 -0.63 7.62
CA ASN A 59 -22.20 -0.56 6.80
C ASN A 59 -21.79 -0.78 5.33
N ILE A 60 -22.50 -1.65 4.63
CA ILE A 60 -22.20 -2.04 3.26
C ILE A 60 -23.39 -1.65 2.38
N GLY A 61 -23.13 -0.75 1.43
CA GLY A 61 -24.08 -0.26 0.46
C GLY A 61 -24.15 -1.12 -0.81
N SER A 62 -24.38 -0.45 -1.93
CA SER A 62 -24.47 -1.08 -3.24
C SER A 62 -23.09 -1.33 -3.84
N SER A 63 -23.00 -2.38 -4.65
CA SER A 63 -21.80 -2.74 -5.40
C SER A 63 -22.09 -2.79 -6.89
N TYR A 64 -21.06 -2.48 -7.68
CA TYR A 64 -21.13 -2.36 -9.12
C TYR A 64 -19.93 -3.03 -9.77
N LEU A 65 -20.13 -3.68 -10.90
CA LEU A 65 -19.06 -4.19 -11.75
C LEU A 65 -18.29 -3.03 -12.42
N PRO A 66 -17.08 -3.28 -12.95
CA PRO A 66 -16.29 -2.25 -13.63
C PRO A 66 -17.00 -1.50 -14.77
N ASN A 67 -18.01 -2.13 -15.39
CA ASN A 67 -18.82 -1.52 -16.45
C ASN A 67 -19.97 -0.64 -15.91
N GLY A 68 -20.07 -0.42 -14.59
CA GLY A 68 -21.13 0.33 -13.93
C GLY A 68 -22.42 -0.47 -13.70
N GLN A 69 -22.46 -1.75 -14.07
CA GLN A 69 -23.62 -2.60 -13.84
C GLN A 69 -23.77 -2.92 -12.35
N TYR A 70 -24.98 -2.73 -11.81
CA TYR A 70 -25.32 -3.15 -10.46
C TYR A 70 -25.07 -4.66 -10.27
N LEU A 71 -24.36 -5.01 -9.20
CA LEU A 71 -24.03 -6.39 -8.84
C LEU A 71 -24.91 -6.89 -7.69
N THR A 72 -24.82 -6.24 -6.52
CA THR A 72 -25.56 -6.60 -5.30
C THR A 72 -25.50 -5.48 -4.26
N THR A 73 -26.25 -5.59 -3.17
CA THR A 73 -26.22 -4.68 -2.01
C THR A 73 -25.87 -5.46 -0.75
N GLY A 74 -25.19 -4.82 0.19
CA GLY A 74 -24.85 -5.42 1.48
C GLY A 74 -23.75 -6.47 1.41
N ASN A 75 -22.94 -6.51 0.35
CA ASN A 75 -21.82 -7.45 0.23
C ASN A 75 -20.49 -6.73 -0.02
N ALA A 76 -19.47 -7.09 0.74
CA ALA A 76 -18.09 -6.61 0.60
C ALA A 76 -17.12 -7.74 0.94
N SER A 77 -15.85 -7.56 0.59
CA SER A 77 -14.77 -8.49 0.93
C SER A 77 -13.76 -7.82 1.85
N LEU A 78 -13.15 -8.61 2.73
CA LEU A 78 -11.90 -8.31 3.41
C LEU A 78 -10.89 -9.38 2.96
N GLN A 79 -9.77 -8.96 2.40
CA GLN A 79 -8.84 -9.84 1.70
C GLN A 79 -7.45 -9.70 2.31
N LEU A 80 -6.86 -10.81 2.75
CA LEU A 80 -5.42 -10.92 3.01
C LEU A 80 -4.78 -11.55 1.78
N ASN A 81 -4.03 -10.77 1.02
CA ASN A 81 -3.37 -11.23 -0.19
C ASN A 81 -1.85 -11.20 -0.04
N ALA A 82 -1.19 -12.16 -0.66
CA ALA A 82 0.26 -12.24 -0.74
C ALA A 82 0.72 -13.05 -1.95
N MET A 83 1.89 -12.71 -2.50
CA MET A 83 2.54 -13.48 -3.55
C MET A 83 3.41 -14.59 -2.95
N ILE A 84 3.39 -15.77 -3.57
CA ILE A 84 4.23 -16.92 -3.21
C ILE A 84 5.24 -17.16 -4.34
N ASP A 85 6.53 -17.08 -4.01
CA ASP A 85 7.68 -17.22 -4.92
C ASP A 85 7.62 -16.33 -6.19
N GLY A 86 6.81 -15.27 -6.19
CA GLY A 86 6.55 -14.48 -7.40
C GLY A 86 5.71 -15.22 -8.47
N LEU A 87 5.12 -16.38 -8.15
CA LEU A 87 4.43 -17.28 -9.08
C LEU A 87 2.94 -17.43 -8.79
N TYR A 88 2.56 -17.43 -7.52
CA TYR A 88 1.17 -17.63 -7.11
C TYR A 88 0.65 -16.42 -6.34
N TRP A 89 -0.48 -15.88 -6.78
CA TRP A 89 -1.18 -14.84 -6.03
C TRP A 89 -2.25 -15.49 -5.16
N ALA A 90 -2.04 -15.46 -3.84
CA ALA A 90 -2.87 -16.12 -2.85
C ALA A 90 -3.77 -15.10 -2.14
N GLN A 91 -5.06 -15.41 -2.03
CA GLN A 91 -6.07 -14.57 -1.38
C GLN A 91 -6.82 -15.38 -0.32
N ASP A 92 -6.65 -15.01 0.95
CA ASP A 92 -7.49 -15.44 2.07
C ASP A 92 -8.58 -14.38 2.30
N VAL A 93 -9.82 -14.70 1.96
CA VAL A 93 -10.90 -13.73 1.84
C VAL A 93 -12.04 -14.04 2.80
N ILE A 94 -12.56 -13.01 3.46
CA ILE A 94 -13.89 -13.04 4.07
C ILE A 94 -14.84 -12.25 3.17
N LEU A 95 -15.87 -12.94 2.66
CA LEU A 95 -17.04 -12.28 2.07
C LEU A 95 -18.05 -11.97 3.17
N PHE A 96 -18.29 -10.69 3.42
CA PHE A 96 -19.35 -10.23 4.30
C PHE A 96 -20.65 -10.07 3.53
N HIS A 97 -21.73 -10.58 4.11
CA HIS A 97 -23.10 -10.28 3.73
C HIS A 97 -23.83 -9.65 4.93
N GLN A 98 -24.24 -8.39 4.80
CA GLN A 98 -24.90 -7.65 5.87
C GLN A 98 -26.33 -8.15 6.07
N ILE A 99 -26.63 -8.60 7.30
CA ILE A 99 -27.97 -9.04 7.72
C ILE A 99 -28.69 -7.90 8.44
N SER A 100 -27.95 -7.20 9.31
CA SER A 100 -28.40 -6.01 10.03
C SER A 100 -27.23 -5.05 10.24
N ASN A 101 -27.43 -3.91 10.88
CA ASN A 101 -26.33 -2.96 11.16
C ASN A 101 -25.22 -3.55 12.04
N ASN A 102 -25.53 -4.58 12.83
CA ASN A 102 -24.58 -5.19 13.77
C ASN A 102 -24.31 -6.67 13.46
N GLU A 103 -24.98 -7.28 12.49
CA GLU A 103 -24.82 -8.71 12.19
C GLU A 103 -24.51 -8.94 10.71
N PHE A 104 -23.50 -9.77 10.48
CA PHE A 104 -23.00 -10.11 9.15
C PHE A 104 -22.84 -11.61 9.03
N LYS A 105 -23.21 -12.17 7.88
CA LYS A 105 -22.77 -13.51 7.49
C LYS A 105 -21.39 -13.38 6.85
N ALA A 106 -20.35 -13.81 7.55
CA ALA A 106 -18.98 -13.89 7.05
C ALA A 106 -18.75 -15.28 6.44
N THR A 107 -18.35 -15.35 5.16
CA THR A 107 -18.02 -16.61 4.47
C THR A 107 -16.57 -16.59 4.05
N LEU A 108 -15.81 -17.60 4.49
CA LEU A 108 -14.41 -17.74 4.08
C LEU A 108 -14.34 -18.20 2.62
N VAL A 109 -13.46 -17.56 1.86
CA VAL A 109 -13.20 -17.85 0.46
C VAL A 109 -11.71 -17.83 0.24
N LEU A 110 -11.25 -18.79 -0.54
CA LEU A 110 -9.91 -18.84 -1.08
C LEU A 110 -9.97 -18.59 -2.57
N ASN A 111 -9.08 -17.71 -3.04
CA ASN A 111 -8.65 -17.70 -4.43
C ASN A 111 -7.12 -17.86 -4.48
N LEU A 112 -6.63 -18.87 -5.19
CA LEU A 112 -5.21 -19.00 -5.49
C LEU A 112 -5.02 -18.98 -7.00
N TRP A 113 -4.28 -18.00 -7.48
CA TRP A 113 -3.99 -17.82 -8.90
C TRP A 113 -2.59 -18.33 -9.22
N ASN A 114 -2.48 -19.11 -10.29
CA ASN A 114 -1.19 -19.49 -10.86
C ASN A 114 -0.89 -18.59 -12.06
N LEU A 115 0.13 -17.75 -11.91
CA LEU A 115 0.53 -16.77 -12.91
C LEU A 115 1.29 -17.39 -14.09
N THR A 116 1.66 -18.67 -14.01
CA THR A 116 2.35 -19.40 -15.09
C THR A 116 1.41 -20.22 -15.97
N GLY A 117 0.15 -20.40 -15.58
CA GLY A 117 -0.83 -21.18 -16.34
C GLY A 117 -1.76 -22.04 -15.48
N PRO A 118 -2.47 -23.02 -16.08
CA PRO A 118 -3.42 -23.87 -15.37
C PRO A 118 -2.78 -24.69 -14.24
N PHE A 119 -3.57 -25.00 -13.20
CA PHE A 119 -3.13 -25.94 -12.16
C PHE A 119 -3.20 -27.39 -12.67
N THR A 120 -2.16 -28.16 -12.37
CA THR A 120 -2.08 -29.61 -12.64
C THR A 120 -2.13 -30.44 -11.36
N ILE A 121 -2.15 -29.79 -10.20
CA ILE A 121 -2.17 -30.44 -8.90
C ILE A 121 -3.60 -30.86 -8.50
N PRO A 122 -3.76 -31.99 -7.78
CA PRO A 122 -5.04 -32.35 -7.20
C PRO A 122 -5.36 -31.43 -6.03
N VAL A 123 -6.54 -30.82 -6.04
CA VAL A 123 -7.03 -29.95 -4.95
C VAL A 123 -8.48 -30.23 -4.61
N ASN A 124 -8.85 -29.92 -3.38
CA ASN A 124 -10.24 -29.99 -2.92
C ASN A 124 -10.96 -28.69 -3.28
N GLY A 125 -11.59 -28.56 -4.43
CA GLY A 125 -12.27 -27.32 -4.81
C GLY A 125 -12.50 -27.22 -6.30
N SER A 126 -12.89 -26.03 -6.76
CA SER A 126 -13.05 -25.76 -8.19
C SER A 126 -11.73 -25.25 -8.74
N VAL A 127 -11.12 -26.01 -9.63
CA VAL A 127 -10.04 -25.53 -10.49
C VAL A 127 -10.68 -24.99 -11.76
N THR A 128 -10.40 -23.73 -12.08
CA THR A 128 -10.84 -23.09 -13.32
C THR A 128 -9.67 -22.37 -13.97
N THR A 129 -9.92 -21.81 -15.15
CA THR A 129 -8.96 -20.96 -15.84
C THR A 129 -9.60 -19.64 -16.21
N TYR A 130 -8.89 -18.54 -16.00
CA TYR A 130 -9.28 -17.21 -16.44
C TYR A 130 -8.15 -16.64 -17.31
N GLN A 131 -8.45 -16.40 -18.59
CA GLN A 131 -7.49 -15.87 -19.57
C GLN A 131 -6.16 -16.64 -19.65
N GLY A 132 -6.24 -17.96 -19.52
CA GLY A 132 -5.06 -18.85 -19.57
C GLY A 132 -4.37 -19.07 -18.22
N LEU A 133 -4.71 -18.30 -17.19
CA LEU A 133 -4.21 -18.50 -15.83
C LEU A 133 -5.05 -19.50 -15.07
N GLY A 134 -4.42 -20.34 -14.25
CA GLY A 134 -5.10 -21.26 -13.36
C GLY A 134 -5.63 -20.54 -12.13
N VAL A 135 -6.84 -20.90 -11.70
CA VAL A 135 -7.44 -20.37 -10.47
C VAL A 135 -8.02 -21.53 -9.67
N ILE A 136 -7.62 -21.64 -8.41
CA ILE A 136 -8.29 -22.50 -7.43
C ILE A 136 -9.23 -21.61 -6.64
N CYS A 137 -10.52 -21.92 -6.71
CA CYS A 137 -11.54 -21.29 -5.89
C CYS A 137 -12.09 -22.31 -4.88
N TYR A 138 -12.12 -21.93 -3.62
CA TYR A 138 -12.74 -22.73 -2.57
C TYR A 138 -13.58 -21.85 -1.66
N GLN A 139 -14.82 -22.28 -1.40
CA GLN A 139 -15.69 -21.66 -0.42
C GLN A 139 -15.65 -22.47 0.87
N GLY A 140 -15.15 -21.85 1.92
CA GLY A 140 -15.07 -22.41 3.27
C GLY A 140 -16.35 -22.22 4.08
N PRO A 141 -16.27 -22.40 5.41
CA PRO A 141 -17.42 -22.25 6.30
C PRO A 141 -17.92 -20.80 6.36
N SER A 142 -19.21 -20.65 6.69
CA SER A 142 -19.84 -19.36 6.98
C SER A 142 -20.20 -19.23 8.45
N PHE A 143 -20.12 -18.02 8.99
CA PHE A 143 -20.44 -17.69 10.36
C PHE A 143 -21.32 -16.44 10.43
N ILE A 144 -22.17 -16.36 11.46
CA ILE A 144 -22.73 -15.08 11.88
C ILE A 144 -21.69 -14.41 12.78
N VAL A 145 -21.37 -13.16 12.46
CA VAL A 145 -20.45 -12.28 13.18
C VAL A 145 -21.23 -11.06 13.65
N THR A 146 -21.04 -10.67 14.91
CA THR A 146 -21.72 -9.53 15.52
C THR A 146 -20.70 -8.46 15.88
N LEU A 147 -20.97 -7.20 15.53
CA LEU A 147 -20.09 -6.07 15.86
C LEU A 147 -20.30 -5.60 17.32
N PRO A 148 -19.23 -5.15 18.01
CA PRO A 148 -17.84 -5.13 17.57
C PRO A 148 -17.21 -6.53 17.51
N THR A 149 -16.32 -6.77 16.55
CA THR A 149 -15.68 -8.08 16.33
C THR A 149 -14.17 -7.95 16.11
N SER A 150 -13.44 -9.02 16.40
CA SER A 150 -12.02 -9.16 16.08
C SER A 150 -11.82 -10.30 15.08
N ILE A 151 -11.10 -10.00 14.01
CA ILE A 151 -10.85 -10.92 12.90
C ILE A 151 -9.35 -11.00 12.65
N VAL A 152 -8.88 -12.23 12.53
CA VAL A 152 -7.54 -12.56 12.05
C VAL A 152 -7.69 -13.45 10.83
N LEU A 153 -7.01 -13.11 9.75
CA LEU A 153 -6.73 -14.00 8.64
C LEU A 153 -5.24 -14.28 8.61
N PHE A 154 -4.84 -15.51 8.28
CA PHE A 154 -3.43 -15.86 8.20
C PHE A 154 -3.19 -16.95 7.17
N MET A 155 -2.05 -16.80 6.47
CA MET A 155 -1.54 -17.81 5.56
C MET A 155 -0.18 -18.27 6.07
N ILE A 156 0.04 -19.60 6.09
CA ILE A 156 1.28 -20.22 6.55
C ILE A 156 1.74 -21.19 5.47
N ASP A 157 3.01 -21.12 5.06
CA ASP A 157 3.68 -22.21 4.38
C ASP A 157 4.53 -23.02 5.35
N ASN A 158 4.28 -24.33 5.38
CA ASN A 158 5.12 -25.29 6.08
C ASN A 158 5.17 -26.60 5.26
N SER A 159 5.81 -26.54 4.09
CA SER A 159 5.78 -27.61 3.06
C SER A 159 4.38 -27.88 2.49
N THR A 160 3.43 -27.00 2.79
CA THR A 160 2.01 -27.06 2.46
C THR A 160 1.47 -25.68 2.81
N LEU A 161 0.69 -25.12 1.91
CA LEU A 161 0.07 -23.82 2.11
C LEU A 161 -1.23 -23.98 2.89
N TYR A 162 -1.32 -23.29 4.02
CA TYR A 162 -2.45 -23.29 4.94
C TYR A 162 -3.13 -21.92 4.93
N PHE A 163 -4.47 -21.93 4.87
CA PHE A 163 -5.31 -20.74 4.97
C PHE A 163 -6.18 -20.85 6.21
N GLY A 164 -6.15 -19.83 7.04
CA GLY A 164 -6.66 -19.89 8.39
C GLY A 164 -7.26 -18.59 8.89
N TYR A 165 -8.10 -18.74 9.90
CA TYR A 165 -8.85 -17.63 10.45
C TYR A 165 -8.94 -17.73 11.98
N ASN A 166 -9.16 -16.59 12.60
CA ASN A 166 -9.70 -16.46 13.94
C ASN A 166 -10.74 -15.34 13.93
N ILE A 167 -12.01 -15.68 14.10
CA ILE A 167 -13.13 -14.74 14.15
C ILE A 167 -13.81 -14.93 15.49
N ASP A 168 -13.62 -13.98 16.39
CA ASP A 168 -14.01 -14.05 17.80
C ASP A 168 -13.51 -15.34 18.51
N ASN A 169 -14.40 -16.30 18.77
CA ASN A 169 -14.10 -17.58 19.44
C ASN A 169 -13.99 -18.76 18.47
N LYS A 170 -14.03 -18.51 17.15
CA LYS A 170 -13.95 -19.54 16.11
C LYS A 170 -12.63 -19.40 15.38
N SER A 171 -11.80 -20.43 15.44
CA SER A 171 -10.52 -20.46 14.75
C SER A 171 -10.26 -21.80 14.09
N GLY A 172 -9.43 -21.78 13.05
CA GLY A 172 -8.97 -23.01 12.41
C GLY A 172 -8.35 -22.77 11.04
N ILE A 173 -7.83 -23.85 10.48
CA ILE A 173 -7.43 -23.91 9.07
C ILE A 173 -8.66 -24.36 8.28
N PHE A 174 -9.14 -23.53 7.37
CA PHE A 174 -10.28 -23.90 6.51
C PHE A 174 -9.83 -24.50 5.18
N TYR A 175 -8.58 -24.26 4.76
CA TYR A 175 -8.06 -24.82 3.52
C TYR A 175 -6.57 -25.17 3.56
N LYS A 176 -6.20 -26.19 2.78
CA LYS A 176 -4.84 -26.73 2.68
C LYS A 176 -4.54 -27.08 1.22
N ILE A 177 -3.39 -26.66 0.71
CA ILE A 177 -2.97 -26.93 -0.66
C ILE A 177 -1.58 -27.58 -0.62
N PRO A 178 -1.36 -28.70 -1.32
CA PRO A 178 -0.04 -29.35 -1.41
C PRO A 178 0.89 -28.57 -2.36
N LEU A 179 1.02 -27.27 -2.11
CA LEU A 179 1.99 -26.34 -2.68
C LEU A 179 2.80 -25.78 -1.53
N SER A 180 4.07 -25.48 -1.78
CA SER A 180 4.98 -24.84 -0.84
C SER A 180 5.75 -23.74 -1.55
N GLY A 181 6.20 -22.75 -0.80
CA GLY A 181 6.89 -21.58 -1.30
C GLY A 181 6.91 -20.48 -0.24
N GLU A 182 7.84 -19.54 -0.35
CA GLU A 182 7.90 -18.42 0.58
C GLU A 182 7.00 -17.28 0.09
N PHE A 183 6.33 -16.61 1.01
CA PHE A 183 5.66 -15.35 0.67
C PHE A 183 6.74 -14.31 0.35
N GLU A 184 6.73 -13.84 -0.89
CA GLU A 184 7.68 -12.87 -1.41
C GLU A 184 7.09 -11.46 -1.27
N ILE A 185 7.81 -10.55 -0.63
CA ILE A 185 7.39 -9.15 -0.45
C ILE A 185 8.47 -8.19 -0.94
N GLY A 186 8.16 -7.43 -1.99
CA GLY A 186 9.06 -6.56 -2.74
C GLY A 186 9.40 -7.14 -4.11
N GLY A 187 9.68 -6.26 -5.08
CA GLY A 187 9.88 -6.67 -6.46
C GLY A 187 8.58 -6.96 -7.21
N LEU A 188 8.67 -7.61 -8.36
CA LEU A 188 7.53 -7.95 -9.20
C LEU A 188 7.48 -9.47 -9.43
N SER A 189 6.28 -10.01 -9.46
CA SER A 189 6.00 -11.38 -9.87
C SER A 189 6.39 -11.63 -11.34
N ILE A 190 6.34 -12.90 -11.75
CA ILE A 190 6.54 -13.31 -13.15
C ILE A 190 5.55 -12.62 -14.12
N ALA A 191 4.39 -12.17 -13.62
CA ALA A 191 3.39 -11.44 -14.38
C ALA A 191 3.55 -9.91 -14.31
N GLY A 192 4.58 -9.39 -13.64
CA GLY A 192 4.79 -7.94 -13.46
C GLY A 192 3.87 -7.29 -12.42
N ILE A 193 3.18 -8.09 -11.61
CA ILE A 193 2.35 -7.64 -10.48
C ILE A 193 3.25 -7.40 -9.27
N PRO A 194 3.08 -6.30 -8.49
CA PRO A 194 3.82 -6.09 -7.25
C PRO A 194 3.71 -7.31 -6.32
N ASN A 195 4.83 -7.71 -5.74
CA ASN A 195 4.84 -8.72 -4.69
C ASN A 195 4.59 -7.99 -3.36
N ASP A 196 3.35 -7.63 -3.05
CA ASP A 196 3.00 -7.03 -1.76
C ASP A 196 2.27 -8.01 -0.84
N VAL A 197 2.15 -7.62 0.42
CA VAL A 197 1.18 -8.21 1.34
C VAL A 197 0.16 -7.15 1.66
N GLU A 198 -1.11 -7.44 1.40
CA GLU A 198 -2.20 -6.48 1.57
C GLU A 198 -3.32 -7.10 2.40
N PHE A 199 -3.88 -6.28 3.29
CA PHE A 199 -5.04 -6.61 4.10
C PHE A 199 -6.05 -5.49 3.92
N VAL A 200 -6.97 -5.69 2.99
CA VAL A 200 -7.76 -4.60 2.40
C VAL A 200 -9.22 -5.00 2.24
N PHE A 201 -10.09 -3.99 2.31
CA PHE A 201 -11.48 -4.13 1.91
C PHE A 201 -11.63 -3.93 0.40
N GLY A 202 -12.54 -4.70 -0.19
CA GLY A 202 -12.92 -4.63 -1.60
C GLY A 202 -14.41 -4.88 -1.80
N GLY A 203 -14.88 -4.71 -3.03
CA GLY A 203 -16.15 -5.26 -3.51
C GLY A 203 -16.26 -6.79 -3.36
N PRO A 204 -17.45 -7.37 -3.55
CA PRO A 204 -17.71 -8.79 -3.32
C PRO A 204 -17.12 -9.74 -4.39
N GLY A 205 -16.45 -9.23 -5.42
CA GLY A 205 -15.74 -10.01 -6.43
C GLY A 205 -15.83 -9.45 -7.86
N GLY A 206 -15.13 -10.08 -8.81
CA GLY A 206 -15.20 -9.72 -10.24
C GLY A 206 -14.66 -8.32 -10.57
N GLY A 207 -13.74 -7.79 -9.77
CA GLY A 207 -13.23 -6.42 -9.90
C GLY A 207 -14.24 -5.33 -9.53
N SER A 208 -15.30 -5.69 -8.80
CA SER A 208 -16.35 -4.77 -8.38
C SER A 208 -15.86 -3.66 -7.46
N VAL A 209 -16.64 -2.57 -7.44
CA VAL A 209 -16.54 -1.50 -6.45
C VAL A 209 -17.75 -1.55 -5.53
N VAL A 210 -17.57 -1.26 -4.23
CA VAL A 210 -18.67 -1.19 -3.25
C VAL A 210 -18.61 0.10 -2.43
N ASP A 211 -19.77 0.72 -2.22
CA ASP A 211 -19.89 1.79 -1.23
C ASP A 211 -19.93 1.19 0.17
N MET A 212 -19.01 1.55 1.05
CA MET A 212 -19.02 1.05 2.42
C MET A 212 -18.44 2.05 3.42
N GLN A 213 -18.82 1.88 4.67
CA GLN A 213 -18.32 2.61 5.82
C GLN A 213 -17.84 1.60 6.84
N VAL A 214 -16.67 1.86 7.44
CA VAL A 214 -16.11 0.99 8.47
C VAL A 214 -15.33 1.83 9.47
N GLU A 215 -15.49 1.49 10.75
CA GLU A 215 -14.68 2.01 11.83
C GLU A 215 -13.95 0.85 12.50
N GLY A 216 -12.66 1.05 12.78
CA GLY A 216 -11.88 -0.02 13.38
C GLY A 216 -10.39 0.27 13.43
N THR A 217 -9.63 -0.77 13.79
CA THR A 217 -8.17 -0.76 13.73
C THR A 217 -7.65 -1.97 12.99
N MET A 218 -6.53 -1.84 12.28
CA MET A 218 -5.98 -2.89 11.44
C MET A 218 -4.45 -2.94 11.54
N ASN A 219 -3.88 -4.13 11.38
CA ASN A 219 -2.43 -4.35 11.26
C ASN A 219 -2.14 -5.56 10.34
N ILE A 220 -0.98 -5.51 9.69
CA ILE A 220 -0.35 -6.65 9.01
C ILE A 220 0.89 -7.07 9.76
N TYR A 221 1.08 -8.38 9.87
CA TYR A 221 2.25 -9.03 10.43
C TYR A 221 2.83 -10.03 9.44
N PHE A 222 4.12 -10.27 9.56
CA PHE A 222 4.81 -11.34 8.84
C PHE A 222 5.86 -11.98 9.74
N MET A 223 6.19 -13.25 9.49
CA MET A 223 7.18 -13.98 10.25
C MET A 223 8.59 -13.51 9.88
N GLN A 224 9.30 -12.98 10.88
CA GLN A 224 10.69 -12.56 10.72
C GLN A 224 11.49 -13.03 11.93
N SER A 225 12.58 -13.77 11.67
CA SER A 225 13.46 -14.29 12.72
C SER A 225 12.72 -15.09 13.81
N GLY A 226 11.72 -15.89 13.42
CA GLY A 226 10.96 -16.75 14.32
C GLY A 226 9.89 -16.04 15.16
N LYS A 227 9.55 -14.78 14.86
CA LYS A 227 8.41 -14.08 15.47
C LYS A 227 7.57 -13.34 14.43
N LEU A 228 6.26 -13.25 14.68
CA LEU A 228 5.40 -12.31 13.96
C LEU A 228 5.79 -10.87 14.32
N SER A 229 6.14 -10.10 13.30
CA SER A 229 6.55 -8.71 13.41
C SER A 229 5.66 -7.81 12.56
N LEU A 230 5.40 -6.60 13.04
CA LEU A 230 4.71 -5.57 12.24
C LEU A 230 5.54 -5.24 11.00
N VAL A 231 4.85 -4.90 9.91
CA VAL A 231 5.48 -4.46 8.67
C VAL A 231 6.27 -3.15 8.86
N PRO A 232 7.49 -3.04 8.33
CA PRO A 232 8.35 -1.88 8.55
C PRO A 232 7.84 -0.61 7.85
N TYR A 233 7.07 -0.76 6.78
CA TYR A 233 6.41 0.32 6.04
C TYR A 233 4.99 -0.12 5.71
N ALA A 234 4.06 0.83 5.60
CA ALA A 234 2.67 0.54 5.30
C ALA A 234 2.02 1.63 4.44
N TYR A 235 1.11 1.21 3.56
CA TYR A 235 0.31 2.05 2.67
C TYR A 235 -1.18 1.83 2.94
N SER A 236 -2.03 2.82 2.63
CA SER A 236 -3.48 2.76 2.88
C SER A 236 -4.27 1.95 1.86
N ILE A 237 -3.64 1.55 0.75
CA ILE A 237 -4.29 0.91 -0.39
C ILE A 237 -3.65 -0.44 -0.72
N GLY A 238 -4.43 -1.33 -1.31
CA GLY A 238 -3.90 -2.52 -1.99
C GLY A 238 -3.28 -2.18 -3.34
N PHE A 239 -2.23 -2.89 -3.73
CA PHE A 239 -1.57 -2.69 -5.03
C PHE A 239 -2.07 -3.68 -6.08
N ASP A 240 -2.51 -4.87 -5.65
CA ASP A 240 -2.84 -5.98 -6.54
C ASP A 240 -4.27 -6.55 -6.41
N THR A 241 -5.07 -6.12 -5.43
CA THR A 241 -6.52 -6.39 -5.41
C THR A 241 -7.25 -5.69 -6.57
N ALA A 242 -8.06 -6.45 -7.31
CA ALA A 242 -8.89 -5.95 -8.40
C ALA A 242 -10.15 -5.20 -7.92
N GLU A 243 -10.71 -5.63 -6.80
CA GLU A 243 -11.88 -5.01 -6.18
C GLU A 243 -11.55 -3.68 -5.48
N SER A 244 -12.55 -2.83 -5.27
CA SER A 244 -12.34 -1.51 -4.66
C SER A 244 -13.49 -1.12 -3.75
N VAL A 245 -13.26 -0.12 -2.90
CA VAL A 245 -14.27 0.45 -2.02
C VAL A 245 -14.33 1.95 -2.18
N VAL A 246 -15.49 2.53 -1.88
CA VAL A 246 -15.70 3.97 -1.75
C VAL A 246 -16.26 4.24 -0.36
N GLY A 247 -15.75 5.26 0.32
CA GLY A 247 -16.21 5.67 1.65
C GLY A 247 -15.39 5.15 2.83
N VAL A 248 -14.29 4.44 2.58
CA VAL A 248 -13.34 3.96 3.61
C VAL A 248 -12.07 4.80 3.58
N ARG A 249 -11.71 5.34 4.73
CA ARG A 249 -10.46 6.06 4.96
C ARG A 249 -9.57 5.29 5.92
N SER A 250 -8.31 5.09 5.54
CA SER A 250 -7.28 4.45 6.34
C SER A 250 -6.21 5.47 6.74
N LEU A 251 -5.93 5.58 8.05
CA LEU A 251 -4.99 6.55 8.64
C LEU A 251 -4.03 5.88 9.61
N ALA A 252 -2.82 6.41 9.73
CA ALA A 252 -1.85 5.92 10.70
C ALA A 252 -2.13 6.46 12.10
N ASN A 253 -2.14 5.56 13.09
CA ASN A 253 -2.07 5.90 14.50
C ASN A 253 -0.64 5.72 14.99
N LEU A 254 0.03 6.84 15.18
CA LEU A 254 1.43 6.91 15.60
C LEU A 254 1.57 7.39 17.05
N THR A 255 0.52 7.19 17.86
CA THR A 255 0.58 7.51 19.30
C THR A 255 1.66 6.70 20.01
N ASN A 256 1.89 5.45 19.56
CA ASN A 256 3.04 4.64 19.95
C ASN A 256 3.90 4.33 18.72
N LEU A 257 5.04 5.02 18.61
CA LEU A 257 5.97 4.90 17.48
C LEU A 257 6.62 3.52 17.32
N TRP A 258 6.51 2.64 18.33
CA TRP A 258 7.06 1.28 18.30
C TRP A 258 5.99 0.22 18.08
N LYS A 259 4.72 0.60 18.13
CA LYS A 259 3.56 -0.27 17.90
C LYS A 259 2.48 0.55 17.17
N PRO A 260 2.77 1.06 15.95
CA PRO A 260 1.76 1.76 15.17
C PRO A 260 0.60 0.82 14.83
N ASN A 261 -0.54 1.40 14.50
CA ASN A 261 -1.62 0.69 13.84
C ASN A 261 -2.34 1.57 12.84
N THR A 262 -3.16 0.96 12.01
CA THR A 262 -4.08 1.67 11.13
C THR A 262 -5.39 1.91 11.85
N ILE A 263 -5.94 3.11 11.73
CA ILE A 263 -7.33 3.43 12.07
C ILE A 263 -8.13 3.49 10.77
N LEU A 264 -9.25 2.77 10.76
CA LEU A 264 -10.24 2.83 9.71
C LEU A 264 -11.38 3.74 10.15
N SER A 265 -11.89 4.55 9.22
CA SER A 265 -13.01 5.47 9.45
C SER A 265 -13.75 5.73 8.14
N SER A 266 -14.97 6.24 8.23
CA SER A 266 -15.69 6.73 7.05
C SER A 266 -15.00 7.97 6.47
N GLY A 267 -14.77 8.01 5.16
CA GLY A 267 -14.15 9.17 4.52
C GLY A 267 -13.67 8.91 3.10
N SER A 268 -12.82 9.81 2.59
CA SER A 268 -12.16 9.66 1.30
C SER A 268 -11.19 8.47 1.30
N ASP A 269 -11.20 7.75 0.18
CA ASP A 269 -10.36 6.61 -0.16
C ASP A 269 -8.98 7.04 -0.70
N ASP A 270 -8.34 7.99 -0.02
CA ASP A 270 -7.06 8.56 -0.45
C ASP A 270 -5.90 7.56 -0.29
N ALA A 271 -5.11 7.41 -1.36
CA ALA A 271 -3.84 6.69 -1.32
C ALA A 271 -2.77 7.49 -0.54
N ILE A 272 -2.35 6.96 0.61
CA ILE A 272 -1.35 7.58 1.49
C ILE A 272 -0.36 6.55 2.03
N VAL A 273 0.83 7.05 2.42
CA VAL A 273 1.78 6.29 3.21
C VAL A 273 1.36 6.40 4.67
N LEU A 274 1.12 5.26 5.32
CA LEU A 274 0.77 5.19 6.73
C LEU A 274 2.02 5.33 7.60
N TRP A 275 3.08 4.58 7.28
CA TRP A 275 4.42 4.77 7.83
C TRP A 275 5.46 4.21 6.85
N PRO A 276 6.70 4.71 6.87
CA PRO A 276 7.25 5.67 7.82
C PRO A 276 6.84 7.10 7.45
N VAL A 277 6.57 7.95 8.45
CA VAL A 277 6.20 9.35 8.24
C VAL A 277 7.37 10.28 8.53
N LYS A 278 7.40 11.41 7.85
CA LYS A 278 8.49 12.36 8.01
C LYS A 278 8.43 13.07 9.37
N PRO A 279 9.51 13.11 10.16
CA PRO A 279 9.59 13.93 11.36
C PRO A 279 9.83 15.41 11.01
N GLU A 280 9.72 16.27 12.02
CA GLU A 280 10.17 17.65 11.96
C GLU A 280 11.58 17.71 12.55
N ILE A 281 12.55 18.23 11.79
CA ILE A 281 13.90 18.51 12.30
C ILE A 281 14.14 20.00 12.19
N SER A 282 14.73 20.59 13.22
CA SER A 282 15.23 21.96 13.19
C SER A 282 16.62 22.04 13.79
N THR A 283 17.42 22.97 13.26
CA THR A 283 18.82 23.13 13.66
C THR A 283 19.11 24.60 13.93
N LEU A 284 19.89 24.86 14.98
CA LEU A 284 20.44 26.16 15.28
C LEU A 284 21.93 26.01 15.53
N GLN A 285 22.75 26.73 14.78
CA GLN A 285 24.19 26.79 15.03
C GLN A 285 24.55 28.08 15.76
N ARG A 286 25.37 27.95 16.80
CA ARG A 286 26.01 29.08 17.50
C ARG A 286 27.48 28.75 17.66
N ASN A 287 28.35 29.51 17.00
CA ASN A 287 29.79 29.22 16.93
C ASN A 287 30.04 27.78 16.43
N SER A 288 30.82 26.99 17.17
CA SER A 288 31.10 25.57 16.90
C SER A 288 30.10 24.61 17.56
N THR A 289 28.96 25.11 18.06
CA THR A 289 27.93 24.28 18.69
C THR A 289 26.68 24.22 17.80
N VAL A 290 26.21 23.01 17.52
CA VAL A 290 24.99 22.74 16.76
C VAL A 290 23.93 22.18 17.70
N TYR A 291 22.80 22.85 17.77
CA TYR A 291 21.61 22.40 18.48
C TYR A 291 20.65 21.81 17.46
N VAL A 292 20.20 20.58 17.70
CA VAL A 292 19.21 19.91 16.86
C VAL A 292 17.99 19.60 17.71
N ASN A 293 16.80 19.91 17.21
CA ASN A 293 15.53 19.47 17.77
C ASN A 293 14.84 18.57 16.76
N ILE A 294 14.34 17.43 17.22
CA ILE A 294 13.47 16.54 16.45
C ILE A 294 12.11 16.38 17.16
N SER A 295 11.04 16.59 16.39
CA SER A 295 9.65 16.47 16.84
C SER A 295 8.78 15.74 15.82
N PHE A 296 7.62 15.31 16.27
CA PHE A 296 6.56 14.82 15.39
C PHE A 296 5.21 15.33 15.90
N ASN A 297 4.44 16.01 15.05
CA ASN A 297 3.19 16.68 15.41
C ASN A 297 3.33 17.56 16.66
N GLY A 298 4.42 18.34 16.72
CA GLY A 298 4.73 19.21 17.86
C GLY A 298 5.13 18.50 19.16
N LYS A 299 5.21 17.16 19.18
CA LYS A 299 5.71 16.40 20.33
C LYS A 299 7.21 16.11 20.19
N PRO A 300 8.02 16.31 21.25
CA PRO A 300 9.44 16.01 21.20
C PRO A 300 9.68 14.52 21.05
N LEU A 301 10.72 14.17 20.28
CA LEU A 301 11.13 12.78 20.08
C LEU A 301 12.39 12.50 20.89
N SER A 302 12.24 11.77 21.99
CA SER A 302 13.34 11.43 22.91
C SER A 302 14.12 10.20 22.47
N ASN A 303 15.37 10.11 22.91
CA ASN A 303 16.29 9.00 22.68
C ASN A 303 16.45 8.62 21.19
N GLN A 304 16.37 9.60 20.30
CA GLN A 304 16.58 9.42 18.86
C GLN A 304 18.04 9.66 18.53
N LYS A 305 18.64 8.75 17.75
CA LYS A 305 20.01 8.89 17.25
C LYS A 305 20.05 10.02 16.22
N ILE A 306 20.96 10.97 16.39
CA ILE A 306 21.27 12.00 15.40
C ILE A 306 22.77 11.91 15.07
N VAL A 307 23.08 12.06 13.79
CA VAL A 307 24.45 12.01 13.26
C VAL A 307 24.77 13.36 12.65
N ILE A 308 25.96 13.90 12.94
CA ILE A 308 26.54 14.97 12.14
C ILE A 308 27.53 14.32 11.18
N GLU A 309 27.33 14.54 9.89
CA GLU A 309 28.21 14.08 8.83
C GLU A 309 28.90 15.28 8.17
N ASP A 310 30.16 15.09 7.80
CA ASP A 310 30.97 16.08 7.09
C ASP A 310 31.40 15.52 5.73
N LEU A 311 31.80 16.40 4.82
CA LEU A 311 32.25 15.99 3.49
C LEU A 311 33.70 15.49 3.56
N GLY A 312 33.86 14.16 3.51
CA GLY A 312 35.14 13.50 3.35
C GLY A 312 35.51 13.25 1.88
N LEU A 313 36.72 12.70 1.68
CA LEU A 313 37.26 12.39 0.34
C LEU A 313 36.42 11.37 -0.45
N THR A 314 35.66 10.51 0.26
CA THR A 314 34.85 9.43 -0.31
C THR A 314 33.34 9.68 -0.21
N GLY A 315 32.92 10.88 0.22
CA GLY A 315 31.52 11.22 0.45
C GLY A 315 31.25 11.70 1.88
N LEU A 316 30.00 11.62 2.32
CA LEU A 316 29.61 11.99 3.68
C LEU A 316 30.18 10.99 4.70
N VAL A 317 30.81 11.50 5.75
CA VAL A 317 31.43 10.70 6.81
C VAL A 317 30.90 11.17 8.17
N PRO A 318 30.43 10.26 9.05
CA PRO A 318 30.02 10.61 10.41
C PRO A 318 31.18 11.21 11.21
N ILE A 319 31.01 12.44 11.71
CA ILE A 319 31.97 13.12 12.60
C ILE A 319 31.50 13.19 14.05
N SER A 320 30.19 13.07 14.30
CA SER A 320 29.64 13.01 15.65
C SER A 320 28.31 12.27 15.67
N VAL A 321 28.03 11.57 16.76
CA VAL A 321 26.78 10.84 16.98
C VAL A 321 26.33 11.12 18.41
N ASN A 322 25.06 11.47 18.58
CA ASN A 322 24.50 11.70 19.90
C ASN A 322 22.97 11.43 19.89
N TYR A 323 22.35 11.39 21.06
CA TYR A 323 20.94 11.05 21.23
C TYR A 323 20.15 12.22 21.80
N THR A 324 18.90 12.37 21.38
CA THR A 324 18.01 13.41 21.93
C THR A 324 17.58 13.11 23.35
N ASN A 325 17.45 14.16 24.15
CA ASN A 325 16.88 14.11 25.49
C ASN A 325 15.33 14.06 25.45
N ASP A 326 14.69 14.07 26.62
CA ASP A 326 13.22 14.03 26.75
C ASP A 326 12.49 15.22 26.11
N SER A 327 13.20 16.33 25.87
CA SER A 327 12.68 17.51 25.16
C SER A 327 12.94 17.48 23.66
N GLY A 328 13.47 16.37 23.11
CA GLY A 328 13.75 16.21 21.69
C GLY A 328 15.00 16.94 21.21
N TYR A 329 15.82 17.46 22.13
CA TYR A 329 17.03 18.20 21.80
C TYR A 329 18.28 17.34 21.91
N VAL A 330 19.22 17.58 21.01
CA VAL A 330 20.60 17.09 21.10
C VAL A 330 21.57 18.22 20.75
N VAL A 331 22.73 18.21 21.40
CA VAL A 331 23.77 19.23 21.24
C VAL A 331 25.06 18.56 20.77
N PHE A 332 25.65 19.13 19.73
CA PHE A 332 26.95 18.75 19.20
C PHE A 332 27.92 19.91 19.38
N ASN A 333 29.05 19.63 20.04
CA ASN A 333 30.10 20.62 20.27
C ASN A 333 31.26 20.39 19.29
N ASN A 334 32.06 21.44 19.07
CA ASN A 334 33.27 21.40 18.24
C ASN A 334 33.01 21.05 16.77
N ILE A 335 31.86 21.42 16.23
CA ILE A 335 31.57 21.33 14.80
C ILE A 335 32.24 22.54 14.12
N SER A 336 33.46 22.34 13.62
CA SER A 336 34.28 23.37 12.97
C SER A 336 34.11 23.44 11.45
N SER A 337 33.50 22.41 10.84
CA SER A 337 33.27 22.40 9.39
C SER A 337 32.21 23.43 9.00
N PRO A 338 32.46 24.26 7.97
CA PRO A 338 31.45 25.20 7.46
C PRO A 338 30.29 24.49 6.74
N LEU A 339 30.48 23.24 6.31
CA LEU A 339 29.48 22.43 5.62
C LEU A 339 29.32 21.10 6.35
N TYR A 340 28.15 20.84 6.91
CA TYR A 340 27.82 19.55 7.52
C TYR A 340 26.36 19.18 7.25
N VAL A 341 26.05 17.90 7.42
CA VAL A 341 24.71 17.34 7.33
C VAL A 341 24.31 16.86 8.72
N VAL A 342 23.18 17.35 9.22
CA VAL A 342 22.48 16.74 10.34
C VAL A 342 21.61 15.64 9.77
N TYR A 343 21.90 14.39 10.13
CA TYR A 343 21.20 13.21 9.64
C TYR A 343 20.48 12.50 10.78
N TYR A 344 19.17 12.34 10.61
CA TYR A 344 18.34 11.43 11.39
C TYR A 344 18.10 10.16 10.57
N PRO A 345 18.58 8.99 11.03
CA PRO A 345 18.45 7.75 10.28
C PRO A 345 17.03 7.19 10.19
N GLY A 346 16.07 7.74 10.95
CA GLY A 346 14.74 7.16 11.04
C GLY A 346 14.60 6.12 12.15
N ASN A 347 13.38 5.63 12.31
CA ASN A 347 13.05 4.47 13.15
C ASN A 347 11.92 3.66 12.49
N PHE A 348 11.30 2.76 13.24
CA PHE A 348 10.22 1.90 12.72
C PHE A 348 9.05 2.67 12.08
N THR A 349 8.67 3.83 12.65
CA THR A 349 7.54 4.64 12.14
C THR A 349 7.94 5.95 11.51
N LEU A 350 9.18 6.39 11.68
CA LEU A 350 9.64 7.70 11.23
C LEU A 350 10.67 7.53 10.13
N SER A 351 10.48 8.24 9.02
CA SER A 351 11.43 8.19 7.91
C SER A 351 12.74 8.84 8.33
N SER A 352 13.81 8.49 7.62
CA SER A 352 15.02 9.29 7.71
C SER A 352 14.73 10.73 7.27
N ASP A 353 15.48 11.68 7.82
CA ASP A 353 15.46 13.07 7.38
C ASP A 353 16.81 13.73 7.62
N TYR A 354 17.09 14.81 6.90
CA TYR A 354 18.38 15.50 6.95
C TYR A 354 18.26 17.01 6.77
N ILE A 355 19.21 17.73 7.34
CA ILE A 355 19.38 19.18 7.16
C ILE A 355 20.83 19.48 6.83
N VAL A 356 21.06 20.31 5.81
CA VAL A 356 22.41 20.76 5.44
C VAL A 356 22.67 22.15 6.02
N SER A 357 23.84 22.35 6.60
CA SER A 357 24.22 23.59 7.30
C SER A 357 24.27 24.83 6.41
N SER A 358 24.40 24.66 5.09
CA SER A 358 24.36 25.74 4.11
C SER A 358 22.93 26.05 3.68
N PRO A 359 22.38 27.25 3.99
CA PRO A 359 21.02 27.63 3.59
C PRO A 359 20.80 27.62 2.07
N ILE A 360 21.84 27.93 1.29
CA ILE A 360 21.81 27.94 -0.18
C ILE A 360 21.75 26.52 -0.74
N ILE A 361 22.51 25.58 -0.17
CA ILE A 361 22.47 24.17 -0.59
C ILE A 361 21.18 23.51 -0.08
N ASN A 362 20.69 23.90 1.10
CA ASN A 362 19.44 23.41 1.66
C ASN A 362 18.20 23.83 0.83
N SER A 363 18.22 25.04 0.23
CA SER A 363 17.14 25.50 -0.67
C SER A 363 17.10 24.77 -2.03
N ILE A 364 18.27 24.25 -2.47
CA ILE A 364 18.40 23.42 -3.68
C ILE A 364 18.03 21.96 -3.38
N LEU A 365 18.43 21.42 -2.23
CA LEU A 365 18.03 20.09 -1.78
C LEU A 365 16.52 19.99 -1.54
N THR A 366 15.86 21.07 -1.13
CA THR A 366 14.39 21.12 -1.05
C THR A 366 13.72 21.08 -2.43
N HIS A 367 14.38 21.54 -3.51
CA HIS A 367 13.90 21.34 -4.88
C HIS A 367 14.06 19.89 -5.35
N VAL A 368 15.15 19.21 -4.97
CA VAL A 368 15.30 17.76 -5.22
C VAL A 368 14.29 16.95 -4.39
N LYS A 369 14.01 17.39 -3.15
CA LYS A 369 12.94 16.85 -2.30
C LYS A 369 11.57 17.03 -2.94
N SER A 370 11.34 18.13 -3.67
CA SER A 370 10.11 18.32 -4.45
C SER A 370 9.97 17.29 -5.59
N ILE A 371 11.07 16.80 -6.18
CA ILE A 371 11.04 15.73 -7.19
C ILE A 371 10.72 14.39 -6.53
N TYR A 372 11.31 14.11 -5.36
CA TYR A 372 10.94 12.95 -4.53
C TYR A 372 9.48 13.01 -4.08
N ASP A 373 8.99 14.16 -3.63
CA ASP A 373 7.60 14.38 -3.24
C ASP A 373 6.67 14.28 -4.46
N SER A 374 7.12 14.70 -5.65
CA SER A 374 6.41 14.50 -6.92
C SER A 374 6.38 13.02 -7.35
N MET A 375 7.39 12.23 -6.96
CA MET A 375 7.43 10.78 -7.15
C MET A 375 6.60 10.02 -6.10
N VAL A 376 6.59 10.47 -4.85
CA VAL A 376 5.62 10.02 -3.84
C VAL A 376 4.21 10.38 -4.30
N SER A 377 4.03 11.56 -4.90
CA SER A 377 2.78 11.95 -5.56
C SER A 377 2.48 11.07 -6.77
N PHE A 378 3.49 10.66 -7.55
CA PHE A 378 3.34 9.66 -8.62
C PHE A 378 2.87 8.33 -8.05
N LEU A 379 3.50 7.77 -7.01
CA LEU A 379 3.07 6.54 -6.34
C LEU A 379 1.66 6.67 -5.74
N LYS A 380 1.32 7.84 -5.18
CA LYS A 380 -0.04 8.18 -4.71
C LYS A 380 -1.07 8.30 -5.85
N SER A 381 -0.62 8.64 -7.06
CA SER A 381 -1.50 8.86 -8.24
C SER A 381 -1.47 7.70 -9.24
N TYR A 382 -0.52 6.77 -9.11
CA TYR A 382 -0.33 5.67 -10.03
C TYR A 382 -1.40 4.64 -9.75
N ASN A 383 -2.30 4.50 -10.71
CA ASN A 383 -3.42 3.59 -10.60
C ASN A 383 -2.98 2.17 -10.96
N PHE A 384 -2.39 1.44 -10.00
CA PHE A 384 -1.98 0.03 -10.16
C PHE A 384 -3.16 -0.89 -10.54
N LYS A 385 -4.40 -0.48 -10.26
CA LYS A 385 -5.64 -1.10 -10.80
C LYS A 385 -5.59 -1.27 -12.31
N LYS A 386 -4.95 -0.32 -13.03
CA LYS A 386 -4.81 -0.38 -14.48
C LYS A 386 -3.84 -1.46 -14.92
N SER A 387 -2.82 -1.81 -14.13
CA SER A 387 -1.89 -2.90 -14.46
C SER A 387 -2.59 -4.24 -14.42
N ILE A 388 -3.41 -4.52 -13.40
CA ILE A 388 -4.12 -5.79 -13.28
C ILE A 388 -5.39 -5.83 -14.13
N SER A 389 -6.19 -4.76 -14.17
CA SER A 389 -7.32 -4.70 -15.11
C SER A 389 -6.87 -4.68 -16.56
N SER A 390 -5.69 -4.14 -16.91
CA SER A 390 -5.16 -4.27 -18.28
C SER A 390 -4.48 -5.61 -18.53
N PHE A 391 -3.81 -6.20 -17.54
CA PHE A 391 -3.31 -7.57 -17.58
C PHE A 391 -4.49 -8.52 -17.85
N PHE A 392 -5.53 -8.50 -17.01
CA PHE A 392 -6.78 -9.23 -17.18
C PHE A 392 -7.69 -8.71 -18.31
N ASN A 393 -7.26 -7.79 -19.17
CA ASN A 393 -8.04 -7.41 -20.37
C ASN A 393 -7.25 -7.56 -21.69
N ASN A 394 -5.92 -7.67 -21.67
CA ASN A 394 -5.07 -7.58 -22.87
C ASN A 394 -3.94 -8.64 -22.97
N ILE A 395 -4.10 -9.85 -22.42
CA ILE A 395 -3.05 -10.91 -22.51
C ILE A 395 -2.80 -11.37 -23.96
N HIS A 396 -3.70 -11.08 -24.92
CA HIS A 396 -3.46 -11.42 -26.33
C HIS A 396 -2.28 -10.66 -26.99
N SER A 397 -1.65 -9.70 -26.31
CA SER A 397 -0.48 -8.96 -26.81
C SER A 397 0.61 -8.71 -25.76
N ALA A 398 0.54 -9.35 -24.59
CA ALA A 398 1.62 -9.26 -23.60
C ALA A 398 2.83 -10.07 -24.09
N THR A 399 3.75 -9.39 -24.78
CA THR A 399 5.08 -9.93 -25.06
C THR A 399 5.81 -10.06 -23.73
N TYR A 400 5.88 -11.28 -23.21
CA TYR A 400 6.73 -11.63 -22.06
C TYR A 400 8.18 -11.36 -22.46
N SER A 401 8.76 -10.27 -21.95
CA SER A 401 10.20 -10.07 -22.07
C SER A 401 10.88 -10.93 -21.00
N GLU A 402 11.71 -11.87 -21.46
CA GLU A 402 12.64 -12.56 -20.58
C GLU A 402 13.45 -11.53 -19.80
N SER A 403 13.44 -11.66 -18.47
CA SER A 403 14.36 -11.02 -17.52
C SER A 403 14.73 -9.57 -17.86
N THR A 404 13.96 -8.60 -17.35
CA THR A 404 14.55 -7.28 -17.06
C THR A 404 14.74 -7.16 -15.56
N SER A 405 15.89 -7.63 -15.07
CA SER A 405 16.40 -7.35 -13.71
C SER A 405 16.86 -5.89 -13.55
N VAL A 406 16.32 -4.98 -14.36
CA VAL A 406 16.65 -3.56 -14.33
C VAL A 406 15.44 -2.83 -13.79
N ASN A 407 15.44 -2.63 -12.48
CA ASN A 407 14.43 -1.82 -11.81
C ASN A 407 14.57 -0.37 -12.33
N TYR A 408 13.77 0.01 -13.32
CA TYR A 408 13.82 1.33 -13.95
C TYR A 408 13.64 2.48 -12.93
N LEU A 409 12.99 2.21 -11.79
CA LEU A 409 12.94 3.14 -10.66
C LEU A 409 14.35 3.40 -10.10
N ILE A 410 15.18 2.36 -9.92
CA ILE A 410 16.58 2.49 -9.48
C ILE A 410 17.39 3.30 -10.50
N LEU A 411 17.18 3.13 -11.80
CA LEU A 411 17.86 3.95 -12.81
C LEU A 411 17.47 5.43 -12.72
N ILE A 412 16.19 5.72 -12.45
CA ILE A 412 15.70 7.09 -12.22
C ILE A 412 16.28 7.67 -10.91
N TYR A 413 16.40 6.86 -9.84
CA TYR A 413 17.08 7.25 -8.60
C TYR A 413 18.57 7.55 -8.84
N ILE A 414 19.28 6.69 -9.57
CA ILE A 414 20.70 6.88 -9.91
C ILE A 414 20.86 8.13 -10.77
N LEU A 415 19.98 8.36 -11.74
CA LEU A 415 19.98 9.57 -12.58
C LEU A 415 19.73 10.84 -11.77
N GLY A 416 18.69 10.85 -10.92
CA GLY A 416 18.37 12.01 -10.07
C GLY A 416 19.49 12.32 -9.08
N PHE A 417 20.06 11.29 -8.46
CA PHE A 417 21.20 11.43 -7.55
C PHE A 417 22.47 11.91 -8.27
N SER A 418 22.77 11.36 -9.45
CA SER A 418 23.92 11.75 -10.27
C SER A 418 23.81 13.20 -10.76
N VAL A 419 22.62 13.64 -11.19
CA VAL A 419 22.36 15.03 -11.57
C VAL A 419 22.52 15.96 -10.36
N GLY A 420 22.03 15.56 -9.18
CA GLY A 420 22.21 16.30 -7.93
C GLY A 420 23.68 16.48 -7.52
N ILE A 421 24.49 15.42 -7.66
CA ILE A 421 25.95 15.47 -7.41
C ILE A 421 26.64 16.41 -8.41
N VAL A 422 26.33 16.30 -9.70
CA VAL A 422 26.95 17.12 -10.75
C VAL A 422 26.64 18.60 -10.56
N ILE A 423 25.38 18.95 -10.25
CA ILE A 423 24.98 20.34 -9.97
C ILE A 423 25.67 20.87 -8.70
N SER A 424 25.72 20.06 -7.64
CA SER A 424 26.40 20.43 -6.38
C SER A 424 27.90 20.67 -6.59
N ALA A 425 28.57 19.81 -7.37
CA ALA A 425 29.99 19.94 -7.70
C ALA A 425 30.27 21.18 -8.56
N LEU A 426 29.38 21.53 -9.50
CA LEU A 426 29.51 22.73 -10.33
C LEU A 426 29.36 24.00 -9.49
N LEU A 427 28.38 24.06 -8.59
CA LEU A 427 28.16 25.24 -7.74
C LEU A 427 29.32 25.49 -6.76
N ILE A 428 29.88 24.43 -6.16
CA ILE A 428 31.08 24.50 -5.33
C ILE A 428 32.28 25.02 -6.14
N ARG A 429 32.46 24.54 -7.38
CA ARG A 429 33.57 24.94 -8.25
C ARG A 429 33.48 26.41 -8.69
N PHE A 430 32.26 26.93 -8.87
CA PHE A 430 32.04 28.29 -9.36
C PHE A 430 31.77 29.33 -8.27
N LYS A 431 31.81 28.96 -6.97
CA LYS A 431 31.52 29.85 -5.83
C LYS A 431 30.24 30.68 -6.04
N LEU A 432 29.18 30.03 -6.50
CA LEU A 432 27.83 30.63 -6.59
C LEU A 432 27.02 30.29 -5.35
#